data_AF-A0A1F3BA47-F1
#
_entry.id   AF-A0A1F3BA47-F1
#
_cell.length_a   1.000
_cell.length_b   1.000
_cell.length_c   1.000
_cell.angle_alpha   90.00
_cell.angle_beta   90.00
_cell.angle_gamma   90.00
#
_symmetry.space_group_name_H-M   'P 1'
#
loop_
_entity.id
_entity.type
_entity.pdbx_description
1 polymer ?
#
loop_
_entity_poly.entity_id
_entity_poly.type
_entity_poly.pdbx_seq_one_letter_code
_entity_poly.pdbx_strand_id
1 'polypeptide(L)'
;MNGKKKIVVSDAAPLIQLALSHHLDLLPRLYDVIISEEVFDETQHYRELPDAMEIAKAVGKWLVVRTVKNRKQVNYLVAQRLGEGEAEAIVLCKEVGADSLLTSDKYAASKAASLGLKRLR
;
A
#
# COMPACT_ATOMS: atom_id res chain seq x y z
N MET A 1 -8.75 26.78 0.42
CA MET A 1 -8.54 26.06 1.69
C MET A 1 -7.57 24.93 1.42
N ASN A 2 -6.30 25.08 1.82
CA ASN A 2 -5.28 24.05 1.62
C ASN A 2 -5.44 22.98 2.71
N GLY A 3 -6.36 22.04 2.49
CA GLY A 3 -6.47 20.85 3.34
C GLY A 3 -5.27 19.95 3.09
N LYS A 4 -4.57 19.55 4.14
CA LYS A 4 -3.50 18.54 4.05
C LYS A 4 -4.12 17.26 3.45
N LYS A 5 -3.48 16.68 2.43
CA LYS A 5 -3.90 15.40 1.87
C LYS A 5 -3.79 14.31 2.94
N LYS A 6 -4.71 13.35 2.91
CA LYS A 6 -4.65 12.19 3.79
C LYS A 6 -3.53 11.27 3.34
N ILE A 7 -2.86 10.66 4.32
CA ILE A 7 -1.81 9.67 4.08
C ILE A 7 -2.48 8.31 3.93
N VAL A 8 -2.24 7.66 2.79
CA VAL A 8 -2.77 6.33 2.50
C VAL A 8 -1.58 5.38 2.31
N VAL A 9 -1.60 4.25 3.02
CA VAL A 9 -0.71 3.15 2.68
C VAL A 9 -1.46 2.20 1.76
N SER A 10 -0.88 1.87 0.62
CA SER A 10 -1.47 0.92 -0.33
C SER A 10 -0.82 -0.45 -0.24
N ASP A 11 -1.65 -1.45 -0.46
CA ASP A 11 -1.26 -2.80 -0.86
C ASP A 11 -0.96 -2.85 -2.37
N ALA A 12 -0.40 -3.96 -2.88
CA ALA A 12 0.01 -4.12 -4.27
C ALA A 12 -1.19 -4.21 -5.23
N ALA A 13 -2.18 -5.04 -4.89
CA ALA A 13 -3.30 -5.34 -5.78
C ALA A 13 -4.09 -4.09 -6.24
N PRO A 14 -4.43 -3.10 -5.38
CA PRO A 14 -5.06 -1.85 -5.83
C PRO A 14 -4.18 -1.01 -6.77
N LEU A 15 -2.87 -0.96 -6.56
CA LEU A 15 -1.95 -0.23 -7.45
C LEU A 15 -1.94 -0.85 -8.84
N ILE A 16 -1.79 -2.18 -8.90
CA ILE A 16 -1.78 -2.96 -10.13
C ILE A 16 -3.11 -2.76 -10.88
N GLN A 17 -4.25 -2.90 -10.20
CA GLN A 17 -5.56 -2.73 -10.83
C GLN A 17 -5.79 -1.31 -11.35
N LEU A 18 -5.36 -0.27 -10.62
CA LEU A 18 -5.47 1.12 -11.06
C LEU A 18 -4.56 1.41 -12.26
N ALA A 19 -3.34 0.87 -12.28
CA ALA A 19 -2.45 1.01 -13.43
C ALA A 19 -3.01 0.29 -14.68
N LEU A 20 -3.47 -0.96 -14.53
CA LEU A 20 -4.11 -1.72 -15.60
C LEU A 20 -5.39 -1.06 -16.15
N SER A 21 -6.10 -0.29 -15.32
CA SER A 21 -7.28 0.47 -15.73
C SER A 21 -7.00 1.92 -16.13
N HIS A 22 -5.73 2.33 -16.22
CA HIS A 22 -5.31 3.69 -16.58
C HIS A 22 -5.85 4.78 -15.64
N HIS A 23 -5.95 4.46 -14.35
CA HIS A 23 -6.48 5.31 -13.29
C HIS A 23 -5.51 5.51 -12.11
N LEU A 24 -4.26 5.08 -12.24
CA LEU A 24 -3.24 5.23 -11.18
C LEU A 24 -3.02 6.71 -10.80
N ASP A 25 -3.18 7.63 -11.76
CA ASP A 25 -3.01 9.06 -11.58
C ASP A 25 -4.07 9.71 -10.67
N LEU A 26 -5.15 9.01 -10.34
CA LEU A 26 -6.14 9.48 -9.36
C LEU A 26 -5.57 9.54 -7.94
N LEU A 27 -4.68 8.60 -7.60
CA LEU A 27 -4.08 8.51 -6.26
C LEU A 27 -3.36 9.79 -5.84
N PRO A 28 -2.38 10.32 -6.59
CA PRO A 28 -1.68 11.54 -6.20
C PRO A 28 -2.55 12.79 -6.24
N ARG A 29 -3.71 12.77 -6.91
CA ARG A 29 -4.65 13.91 -6.88
C ARG A 29 -5.38 13.98 -5.53
N LEU A 30 -5.61 12.84 -4.90
CA LEU A 30 -6.46 12.70 -3.71
C LEU A 30 -5.67 12.49 -2.41
N TYR A 31 -4.52 11.81 -2.48
CA TYR A 31 -3.81 11.29 -1.31
C TYR A 31 -2.30 11.46 -1.42
N ASP A 32 -1.63 11.42 -0.27
CA ASP A 32 -0.19 11.16 -0.18
C ASP A 32 -0.02 9.65 0.00
N VAL A 33 0.52 8.97 -1.01
CA VAL A 33 0.53 7.49 -1.05
C VAL A 33 1.90 6.94 -0.69
N ILE A 34 1.90 5.99 0.23
CA ILE A 34 3.09 5.28 0.70
C ILE A 34 2.87 3.78 0.47
N ILE A 35 3.92 3.05 0.13
CA ILE A 35 3.93 1.58 0.10
C ILE A 35 5.18 1.04 0.79
N SER A 36 5.14 -0.24 1.13
CA SER A 36 6.31 -0.93 1.65
C SER A 36 7.23 -1.42 0.53
N GLU A 37 8.43 -1.87 0.90
CA GLU A 37 9.37 -2.48 -0.05
C GLU A 37 8.81 -3.79 -0.63
N GLU A 38 8.24 -4.67 0.20
CA GLU A 38 7.63 -5.91 -0.28
C GLU A 38 6.47 -5.65 -1.25
N VAL A 39 5.61 -4.67 -0.94
CA VAL A 39 4.53 -4.27 -1.84
C VAL A 39 5.08 -3.76 -3.17
N PHE A 40 6.16 -2.98 -3.15
CA PHE A 40 6.79 -2.55 -4.39
C PHE A 40 7.36 -3.73 -5.17
N ASP A 41 8.09 -4.64 -4.52
CA ASP A 41 8.66 -5.81 -5.16
C ASP A 41 7.59 -6.70 -5.80
N GLU A 42 6.44 -6.86 -5.14
CA GLU A 42 5.28 -7.57 -5.70
C GLU A 42 4.76 -6.89 -6.98
N THR A 43 4.64 -5.56 -7.00
CA THR A 43 4.25 -4.82 -8.22
C THR A 43 5.27 -4.95 -9.36
N GLN A 44 6.51 -5.31 -9.03
CA GLN A 44 7.61 -5.46 -9.98
C GLN A 44 7.92 -6.93 -10.31
N HIS A 45 7.01 -7.86 -10.01
CA HIS A 45 7.20 -9.27 -10.34
C HIS A 45 7.32 -9.50 -11.86
N TYR A 46 6.54 -8.78 -12.67
CA TYR A 46 6.59 -8.79 -14.14
C TYR A 46 6.94 -7.39 -14.68
N ARG A 47 8.22 -7.03 -14.61
CA ARG A 47 8.72 -5.64 -14.83
C ARG A 47 8.46 -5.09 -16.22
N GLU A 48 8.29 -5.96 -17.20
CA GLU A 48 8.03 -5.63 -18.59
C GLU A 48 6.57 -5.26 -18.88
N LEU A 49 5.66 -5.52 -17.94
CA LEU A 49 4.24 -5.18 -18.12
C LEU A 49 3.99 -3.68 -17.94
N PRO A 50 3.02 -3.11 -18.70
CA PRO A 50 2.75 -1.68 -18.65
C PRO A 50 2.44 -1.13 -17.25
N ASP A 51 1.72 -1.89 -16.42
CA ASP A 51 1.36 -1.53 -15.06
C ASP A 51 2.59 -1.44 -14.14
N ALA A 52 3.48 -2.42 -14.19
CA ALA A 52 4.73 -2.40 -13.43
C ALA A 52 5.60 -1.19 -13.81
N MET A 53 5.70 -0.88 -15.12
CA MET A 53 6.43 0.28 -15.62
C MET A 53 5.80 1.61 -15.17
N GLU A 54 4.47 1.69 -15.13
CA GLU A 54 3.74 2.88 -14.68
C GLU A 54 3.96 3.13 -13.19
N ILE A 55 3.82 2.09 -12.37
CA ILE A 55 4.08 2.14 -10.91
C ILE A 55 5.53 2.53 -10.64
N ALA A 56 6.50 1.93 -11.33
CA ALA A 56 7.92 2.26 -11.18
C ALA A 56 8.21 3.74 -11.53
N LYS A 57 7.56 4.30 -12.55
CA LYS A 57 7.68 5.72 -12.91
C LYS A 57 7.08 6.68 -11.89
N ALA A 58 6.14 6.21 -11.07
CA ALA A 58 5.50 6.98 -10.00
C ALA A 58 6.36 7.07 -8.74
N VAL A 59 7.20 6.05 -8.50
CA VAL A 59 8.13 6.00 -7.37
C VAL A 59 9.09 7.19 -7.42
N GLY A 60 9.27 7.85 -6.27
CA GLY A 60 10.14 9.02 -6.14
C GLY A 60 9.54 10.32 -6.69
N LYS A 61 8.36 10.27 -7.32
CA LYS A 61 7.59 11.47 -7.70
C LYS A 61 6.49 11.76 -6.71
N TRP A 62 5.53 10.83 -6.60
CA TRP A 62 4.40 10.95 -5.68
C TRP A 62 4.17 9.68 -4.88
N LEU A 63 4.61 8.52 -5.38
CA LEU A 63 4.58 7.26 -4.67
C LEU A 63 5.85 7.10 -3.85
N VAL A 64 5.70 6.93 -2.54
CA VAL A 64 6.84 6.81 -1.61
C VAL A 64 6.98 5.36 -1.15
N VAL A 65 8.16 4.77 -1.36
CA VAL A 65 8.50 3.44 -0.84
C VAL A 65 9.18 3.59 0.52
N ARG A 66 8.84 2.72 1.48
CA ARG A 66 9.38 2.72 2.85
C ARG A 66 9.68 1.29 3.33
N THR A 67 10.87 1.11 3.90
CA THR A 67 11.21 -0.09 4.67
C THR A 67 10.39 -0.15 5.96
N VAL A 68 9.77 -1.31 6.22
CA VAL A 68 9.04 -1.56 7.48
C VAL A 68 10.03 -1.91 8.59
N LYS A 69 9.93 -1.23 9.74
CA LYS A 69 10.88 -1.42 10.85
C LYS A 69 10.47 -2.56 11.79
N ASN A 70 9.17 -2.71 12.06
CA ASN A 70 8.65 -3.67 13.02
C ASN A 70 8.45 -5.05 12.38
N ARG A 71 9.56 -5.69 12.02
CA ARG A 71 9.58 -7.05 11.45
C ARG A 71 8.93 -8.11 12.34
N LYS A 72 8.97 -7.93 13.67
CA LYS A 72 8.28 -8.84 14.61
C LYS A 72 6.76 -8.84 14.38
N GLN A 73 6.17 -7.66 14.17
CA GLN A 73 4.73 -7.57 13.91
C GLN A 73 4.38 -8.07 12.51
N VAL A 74 5.23 -7.85 11.51
CA VAL A 74 5.06 -8.41 10.16
C VAL A 74 5.00 -9.94 10.26
N ASN A 75 6.02 -10.58 10.83
CA ASN A 75 6.09 -12.04 10.96
C ASN A 75 4.89 -12.62 11.74
N TYR A 76 4.39 -11.91 12.76
CA TYR A 76 3.19 -12.32 13.48
C TYR A 76 1.93 -12.29 12.60
N LEU A 77 1.77 -11.29 11.75
CA LEU A 77 0.63 -11.20 10.82
C LEU A 77 0.75 -12.25 9.70
N VAL A 78 1.95 -12.50 9.20
CA VAL A 78 2.22 -13.56 8.21
C VAL A 78 1.89 -14.94 8.80
N ALA A 79 2.26 -15.20 10.06
CA ALA A 79 1.86 -16.43 10.75
C ALA A 79 0.34 -16.58 10.91
N GLN A 80 -0.42 -15.50 10.75
CA GLN A 80 -1.88 -15.50 10.68
C GLN A 80 -2.43 -15.60 9.27
N ARG A 81 -1.60 -16.05 8.30
CA ARG A 81 -1.96 -16.28 6.91
C ARG A 81 -2.23 -15.02 6.09
N LEU A 82 -1.70 -13.87 6.50
CA LEU A 82 -1.60 -12.71 5.61
C LEU A 82 -0.40 -12.92 4.67
N GLY A 83 -0.49 -12.38 3.46
CA GLY A 83 0.67 -12.22 2.58
C GLY A 83 1.71 -11.29 3.21
N GLU A 84 2.96 -11.41 2.79
CA GLU A 84 4.06 -10.56 3.28
C GLU A 84 3.78 -9.09 2.98
N GLY A 85 3.37 -8.76 1.75
CA GLY A 85 2.99 -7.40 1.33
C GLY A 85 1.81 -6.82 2.12
N GLU A 86 0.76 -7.63 2.36
CA GLU A 86 -0.39 -7.23 3.17
C GLU A 86 0.02 -6.93 4.62
N ALA A 87 0.84 -7.81 5.21
CA ALA A 87 1.33 -7.68 6.56
C ALA A 87 2.21 -6.41 6.70
N GLU A 88 3.11 -6.18 5.74
CA GLU A 88 3.91 -4.96 5.70
C GLU A 88 3.05 -3.71 5.55
N ALA A 89 2.06 -3.69 4.65
CA ALA A 89 1.17 -2.54 4.46
C ALA A 89 0.41 -2.18 5.75
N ILE A 90 -0.07 -3.20 6.49
CA ILE A 90 -0.74 -3.00 7.79
C ILE A 90 0.22 -2.44 8.84
N VAL A 91 1.45 -2.96 8.92
CA VAL A 91 2.44 -2.48 9.89
C VAL A 91 2.89 -1.07 9.54
N LEU A 92 3.17 -0.81 8.27
CA LEU A 92 3.58 0.49 7.77
C LEU A 92 2.53 1.55 8.04
N CYS A 93 1.25 1.23 7.85
CA CYS A 93 0.11 2.07 8.25
C CYS A 93 0.29 2.63 9.68
N LYS A 94 0.67 1.78 10.63
CA LYS A 94 0.89 2.18 12.02
C LYS A 94 2.16 3.00 12.20
N GLU A 95 3.25 2.59 11.56
CA GLU A 95 4.56 3.25 11.69
C GLU A 95 4.54 4.70 11.20
N VAL A 96 3.80 4.97 10.12
CA VAL A 96 3.72 6.31 9.52
C VAL A 96 2.52 7.11 10.01
N GLY A 97 1.66 6.54 10.85
CA GLY A 97 0.41 7.17 11.30
C GLY A 97 -0.55 7.47 10.14
N ALA A 98 -0.70 6.53 9.20
CA ALA A 98 -1.54 6.68 8.03
C ALA A 98 -3.02 6.84 8.40
N ASP A 99 -3.75 7.63 7.62
CA ASP A 99 -5.20 7.83 7.80
C ASP A 99 -6.00 6.59 7.42
N SER A 100 -5.51 5.82 6.44
CA SER A 100 -6.16 4.59 5.98
C SER A 100 -5.26 3.65 5.20
N LEU A 101 -5.64 2.37 5.19
CA LEU A 101 -5.11 1.31 4.34
C LEU A 101 -5.95 1.18 3.06
N LEU A 102 -5.32 1.17 1.89
CA LEU A 102 -5.92 0.81 0.61
C LEU A 102 -5.57 -0.66 0.30
N THR A 103 -6.56 -1.55 0.40
CA THR A 103 -6.43 -2.97 0.04
C THR A 103 -7.76 -3.48 -0.52
N SER A 104 -7.68 -4.39 -1.49
CA SER A 104 -8.83 -5.15 -2.00
C SER A 104 -9.08 -6.44 -1.20
N ASP A 105 -8.12 -6.87 -0.39
CA ASP A 105 -8.25 -8.09 0.39
C ASP A 105 -9.14 -7.89 1.62
N LYS A 106 -10.15 -8.75 1.76
CA LYS A 106 -11.15 -8.65 2.83
C LYS A 106 -10.59 -9.11 4.18
N TYR A 107 -9.69 -10.08 4.18
CA TYR A 107 -9.06 -10.60 5.37
C TYR A 107 -8.03 -9.62 5.92
N ALA A 108 -7.14 -9.08 5.08
CA ALA A 108 -6.21 -8.00 5.44
C ALA A 108 -6.96 -6.78 5.96
N ALA A 109 -8.04 -6.36 5.30
CA ALA A 109 -8.91 -5.28 5.77
C ALA A 109 -9.51 -5.55 7.15
N SER A 110 -10.04 -6.75 7.38
CA SER A 110 -10.59 -7.15 8.68
C SER A 110 -9.51 -7.14 9.76
N LYS A 111 -8.31 -7.64 9.44
CA LYS A 111 -7.17 -7.64 10.37
C LYS A 111 -6.72 -6.23 10.69
N ALA A 112 -6.60 -5.35 9.70
CA ALA A 112 -6.29 -3.94 9.88
C ALA A 112 -7.32 -3.24 10.79
N ALA A 113 -8.61 -3.49 10.57
CA ALA A 113 -9.68 -2.96 11.40
C ALA A 113 -9.59 -3.44 12.86
N SER A 114 -9.28 -4.72 13.10
CA SER A 114 -9.06 -5.25 14.46
C SER A 114 -7.88 -4.58 15.18
N LEU A 115 -7.00 -3.93 14.42
CA LEU A 115 -5.84 -3.19 14.89
C LEU A 115 -6.07 -1.66 14.95
N GLY A 116 -7.32 -1.20 14.77
CA GLY A 116 -7.70 0.21 14.84
C GLY A 116 -7.47 1.01 13.56
N LEU A 117 -7.09 0.36 12.45
CA LEU A 117 -6.85 1.03 11.17
C LEU A 117 -8.14 1.16 10.37
N LYS A 118 -8.27 2.27 9.65
CA LYS A 118 -9.39 2.49 8.72
C LYS A 118 -9.02 1.92 7.35
N ARG A 119 -9.97 1.26 6.70
CA ARG A 119 -9.85 0.92 5.28
C ARG A 119 -10.35 2.08 4.42
N LEU A 120 -9.62 2.44 3.38
CA LEU A 120 -10.10 3.30 2.32
C LEU A 120 -11.21 2.57 1.54
N ARG A 121 -12.32 3.26 1.26
CA ARG A 121 -13.51 2.69 0.60
C ARG A 121 -13.80 3.47 -0.67
#